data_AF-A0A2N2D4K0-F1
#
_entry.id   AF-A0A2N2D4K0-F1
#
_cell.length_a   1.000
_cell.length_b   1.000
_cell.length_c   1.000
_cell.angle_alpha   90.00
_cell.angle_beta   90.00
_cell.angle_gamma   90.00
#
_symmetry.space_group_name_H-M   'P 1'
#
loop_
_entity.id
_entity.type
_entity.pdbx_description
1 polymer ?
#
loop_
_entity_poly.entity_id
_entity_poly.type
_entity_poly.pdbx_seq_one_letter_code
_entity_poly.pdbx_strand_id
1 'polypeptide(L)' 'MIKAVIDRFEGEYAVVEVKGDIKIIRRVDISNEAREGDVVVFKNNQWIIDRKYTGKLRKEIEEMTDKLWE' A
#
# COMPACT_ATOMS: atom_id res chain seq x y z
N MET A 1 1.83 -10.86 -3.91
CA MET A 1 1.03 -9.80 -3.26
C MET A 1 1.20 -9.96 -1.76
N ILE A 2 1.76 -8.97 -1.06
CA ILE A 2 1.93 -9.02 0.40
C ILE A 2 0.87 -8.09 0.99
N LYS A 3 0.01 -8.61 1.88
CA LYS A 3 -0.95 -7.80 2.62
C LYS A 3 -0.39 -7.57 4.01
N ALA A 4 -0.49 -6.34 4.49
CA ALA A 4 -0.17 -5.96 5.85
C ALA A 4 -1.33 -5.14 6.44
N VAL A 5 -1.52 -5.22 7.74
CA VAL A 5 -2.44 -4.34 8.47
C VAL A 5 -1.60 -3.32 9.21
N ILE A 6 -1.91 -2.03 9.09
CA ILE A 6 -1.24 -0.99 9.87
C ILE A 6 -1.71 -1.11 11.31
N ASP A 7 -0.79 -1.43 12.22
CA ASP A 7 -1.06 -1.52 13.65
C ASP A 7 -0.99 -0.13 14.29
N ARG A 8 0.11 0.60 14.05
CA ARG A 8 0.32 1.97 14.54
C ARG A 8 1.34 2.74 13.71
N PHE A 9 1.36 4.06 13.83
CA PHE A 9 2.44 4.90 13.31
C PHE A 9 3.40 5.36 14.41
N GLU A 10 4.70 5.19 14.15
CA GLU A 10 5.80 5.58 15.03
C GLU A 10 6.64 6.64 14.32
N GLY A 11 6.18 7.90 14.38
CA GLY A 11 6.83 9.03 13.70
C GLY A 11 6.89 8.85 12.18
N GLU A 12 8.09 8.61 11.66
CA GLU A 12 8.37 8.40 10.23
C GLU A 12 8.15 6.95 9.77
N TYR A 13 7.84 6.04 10.69
CA TYR A 13 7.64 4.63 10.42
C TYR A 13 6.18 4.22 10.67
N ALA A 14 5.77 3.15 9.99
CA ALA A 14 4.53 2.45 10.27
C ALA A 14 4.85 1.03 10.71
N VAL A 15 4.24 0.62 11.80
CA VAL A 15 4.24 -0.77 12.27
C VAL A 15 3.10 -1.46 11.56
N VAL A 16 3.42 -2.48 10.79
CA VAL A 16 2.45 -3.26 10.02
C VAL A 16 2.56 -4.74 10.36
N GLU A 17 1.43 -5.42 10.50
CA GLU A 17 1.38 -6.86 10.72
C GLU A 17 1.18 -7.58 9.38
N VAL A 18 2.09 -8.48 9.03
CA VAL A 18 2.09 -9.28 7.80
C VAL A 18 2.02 -10.75 8.18
N LYS A 19 0.87 -11.40 7.99
CA LYS A 19 0.68 -12.84 8.29
C LYS A 19 1.05 -13.24 9.74
N GLY A 20 0.87 -12.32 10.70
CA GLY A 20 1.23 -12.54 12.12
C GLY A 20 2.66 -12.15 12.48
N ASP A 21 3.48 -11.73 11.52
CA ASP A 21 4.78 -11.10 11.79
C ASP A 21 4.66 -9.58 11.78
N ILE A 22 5.26 -8.93 12.78
CA ILE A 22 5.36 -7.47 12.82
C ILE A 22 6.52 -7.02 11.94
N LYS A 23 6.23 -6.07 11.06
CA LYS A 23 7.21 -5.38 10.21
C LYS A 23 7.12 -3.88 10.40
N ILE A 24 8.27 -3.24 10.31
CA ILE A 24 8.39 -1.78 10.33
C ILE A 24 8.74 -1.35 8.91
N ILE A 25 7.91 -0.48 8.34
CA ILE A 25 8.11 0.11 7.01
C ILE A 25 8.11 1.63 7.14
N ARG A 26 8.73 2.34 6.20
CA ARG A 26 8.68 3.80 6.27
C ARG A 26 7.29 4.26 5.89
N ARG A 27 6.81 5.28 6.59
CA ARG A 27 5.53 5.91 6.29
C ARG A 27 5.51 6.53 4.90
N VAL A 28 6.65 7.00 4.40
CA VAL A 28 6.79 7.53 3.03
C VAL A 28 6.57 6.49 1.94
N ASP A 29 6.77 5.21 2.24
CA ASP A 29 6.52 4.10 1.32
C ASP A 29 5.02 3.73 1.25
N ILE A 30 4.22 4.29 2.16
CA ILE A 30 2.77 4.09 2.28
C ILE A 30 2.05 5.33 1.78
N SER A 31 0.93 5.13 1.08
CA SER A 31 0.07 6.25 0.72
C SER A 31 -0.32 7.11 1.94
N ASN A 32 -0.22 8.43 1.81
CA ASN A 32 -0.47 9.39 2.90
C ASN A 32 -1.89 9.33 3.49
N GLU A 33 -2.82 8.70 2.78
CA GLU A 33 -4.21 8.51 3.21
C GLU A 33 -4.39 7.37 4.23
N ALA A 34 -3.32 6.62 4.51
CA ALA A 34 -3.35 5.42 5.33
C ALA A 34 -3.48 5.78 6.80
N ARG A 35 -4.30 5.03 7.52
CA ARG A 35 -4.56 5.19 8.94
C ARG A 35 -4.27 3.89 9.68
N GLU A 36 -4.16 4.00 10.99
CA GLU A 36 -4.06 2.84 11.87
C GLU A 36 -5.32 1.98 11.69
N GLY A 37 -5.14 0.67 11.51
CA GLY A 37 -6.17 -0.28 11.14
C GLY A 37 -6.44 -0.43 9.64
N ASP A 38 -5.86 0.40 8.75
CA ASP A 38 -5.98 0.18 7.30
C ASP A 38 -5.16 -1.03 6.85
N VAL A 39 -5.70 -1.80 5.92
CA VAL A 39 -4.97 -2.88 5.23
C VAL A 39 -4.21 -2.26 4.06
N VAL A 40 -2.92 -2.57 3.92
CA VAL A 40 -2.08 -2.16 2.80
C VAL A 40 -1.59 -3.38 2.02
N VAL A 41 -1.41 -3.21 0.71
CA VAL A 41 -0.88 -4.23 -0.19
C VAL A 41 0.39 -3.72 -0.84
N PHE A 42 1.45 -4.51 -0.76
CA PHE A 42 2.69 -4.24 -1.49
C PHE A 42 2.56 -4.73 -2.94
N LYS A 43 2.60 -3.79 -3.88
CA LYS A 43 2.55 -4.02 -5.34
C LYS A 43 3.41 -2.98 -6.05
N ASN A 44 4.14 -3.37 -7.09
CA ASN A 44 5.01 -2.46 -7.86
C ASN A 44 5.96 -1.63 -6.99
N ASN A 45 6.58 -2.27 -6.00
CA ASN A 45 7.50 -1.61 -5.07
C ASN A 45 6.89 -0.50 -4.18
N GLN A 46 5.56 -0.43 -4.06
CA GLN A 46 4.86 0.56 -3.24
C GLN A 46 3.77 -0.07 -2.37
N TRP A 47 3.48 0.54 -1.21
CA TRP A 47 2.38 0.13 -0.32
C TRP A 47 1.12 0.93 -0.62
N ILE A 48 0.07 0.23 -1.03
CA ILE A 48 -1.21 0.82 -1.45
C ILE A 48 -2.29 0.42 -0.45
N ILE A 49 -3.14 1.35 -0.01
CA ILE A 49 -4.24 1.06 0.92
C ILE A 49 -5.34 0.26 0.21
N ASP A 50 -5.72 -0.87 0.77
CA ASP A 50 -6.81 -1.72 0.33
C ASP A 50 -8.14 -1.27 0.95
N ARG A 51 -8.62 -0.06 0.59
CA ARG A 51 -9.88 0.49 1.15
C ARG A 51 -11.16 -0.07 0.51
N LYS A 52 -11.15 -1.38 0.21
CA LYS A 52 -12.06 -2.16 -0.66
C LYS A 52 -11.71 -2.01 -2.14
N TYR A 53 -11.81 -3.13 -2.87
CA TYR A 53 -12.40 -3.35 -4.21
C TYR A 53 -13.07 -2.19 -4.98
N THR A 54 -12.64 -0.94 -4.88
CA THR A 54 -13.45 0.23 -5.24
C THR A 54 -13.33 0.53 -6.73
N GLY A 55 -13.81 -0.42 -7.55
CA GLY A 55 -14.41 -0.28 -8.88
C GLY A 55 -13.61 0.35 -10.03
N LYS A 56 -12.50 1.03 -9.78
CA LYS A 56 -12.02 2.08 -10.68
C LYS A 56 -10.55 1.95 -11.11
N LEU A 57 -9.70 1.27 -10.35
CA LEU A 57 -8.27 1.11 -10.71
C LEU A 57 -8.01 0.04 -11.80
N ARG A 58 -9.08 -0.43 -12.47
CA ARG A 58 -8.99 -1.09 -13.78
C ARG A 58 -8.63 -0.10 -14.90
N LYS A 59 -8.84 1.21 -14.69
CA LYS A 59 -8.54 2.25 -15.68
C LYS A 59 -7.08 2.73 -15.67
N GLU A 60 -6.47 2.88 -14.50
CA GLU A 60 -5.13 3.52 -14.43
C GLU A 60 -3.95 2.57 -14.67
N ILE A 61 -4.12 1.25 -14.53
CA ILE A 61 -3.10 0.28 -14.96
C ILE A 61 -3.02 0.23 -16.50
N GLU A 62 -4.12 0.53 -17.20
CA GLU A 62 -4.16 0.68 -18.65
C GLU A 62 -3.43 1.95 -19.09
N GLU A 63 -3.54 3.04 -18.33
CA GLU A 63 -2.88 4.33 -18.64
C GLU A 63 -1.39 4.39 -18.22
N MET A 64 -0.95 3.65 -17.19
CA MET A 64 0.48 3.62 -16.78
C MET A 64 1.34 2.57 -17.49
N THR A 65 0.72 1.65 -18.24
CA THR A 65 1.44 0.87 -19.28
C THR A 65 1.20 1.48 -20.66
N ASP A 66 0.75 2.73 -20.74
CA ASP A 66 1.33 3.69 -21.68
C ASP A 66 2.74 4.04 -21.17
N LYS A 67 3.55 2.99 -20.95
CA LYS A 67 4.99 3.10 -21.03
C LYS A 67 5.24 3.41 -22.51
N LEU A 68 5.17 4.70 -22.82
CA LEU A 68 6.32 5.40 -23.34
C LEU A 68 7.12 4.54 -24.34
N TRP A 69 6.47 4.31 -25.48
CA TRP A 69 6.98 4.56 -26.82
C TRP A 69 8.26 3.80 -27.20
N GLU A 70 8.04 2.57 -27.70
CA GLU A 70 8.44 2.14 -29.05
C GLU A 70 7.32 1.31 -29.70
#